data_AF-A0AAW2EBP1-F1
#
_entry.id   AF-A0AAW2EBP1-F1
#
_cell.length_a   1.000
_cell.length_b   1.000
_cell.length_c   1.000
_cell.angle_alpha   90.00
_cell.angle_beta   90.00
_cell.angle_gamma   90.00
#
_symmetry.space_group_name_H-M   'P 1'
#
loop_
_entity.id
_entity.type
_entity.pdbx_description
1 polymer ?
#
loop_
_entity_poly.entity_id
_entity_poly.type
_entity_poly.pdbx_seq_one_letter_code
_entity_poly.pdbx_strand_id
1 'polypeptide(L)'
;MLEEFVTEKVNNDILVPYTKLYKKYIGIYKFHPSSSGLRALFITNKENEEYFHMQVVLRFLQQLYITYLDEDGIPNIFHCRQQIANFQKSKSGNKLYCFTCDIQDAFGSIIQKKLYDIIVTYCNQLEKYLAVRKVIVTKPNKKKLITAKILSEKLKSMKLSKFASLSREKPKLFKTENITIRIFKLIFRQKVKFNNQLYSIKCGVPQGMMLSPILADIYYQYMCKEIFSEYMNSEHGILYRYVDDIIYITDSEYHARKFFEIIKSGIPSYNVKFNPNKIKTNLFVNEPIIITFLKKITIKL
;
A
#
# COMPACT_ATOMS: atom_id res chain seq x y z
N MET A 1 3.64 24.75 -14.04
CA MET A 1 3.59 23.30 -13.74
C MET A 1 4.46 22.85 -12.55
N LEU A 2 5.79 22.97 -12.58
CA LEU A 2 6.65 22.47 -11.48
C LEU A 2 6.55 23.33 -10.21
N GLU A 3 6.58 24.65 -10.37
CA GLU A 3 6.38 25.61 -9.27
C GLU A 3 4.94 25.54 -8.73
N GLU A 4 3.95 25.42 -9.62
CA GLU A 4 2.56 25.19 -9.24
C GLU A 4 2.39 23.94 -8.36
N PHE A 5 3.05 22.81 -8.68
CA PHE A 5 3.01 21.61 -7.84
C PHE A 5 3.56 21.88 -6.44
N VAL A 6 4.68 22.60 -6.34
CA VAL A 6 5.31 22.89 -5.05
C VAL A 6 4.45 23.85 -4.24
N THR A 7 3.97 24.92 -4.88
CA THR A 7 3.06 25.88 -4.27
C THR A 7 1.78 25.19 -3.80
N GLU A 8 1.19 24.29 -4.60
CA GLU A 8 0.04 23.47 -4.22
C GLU A 8 0.35 22.61 -2.98
N LYS A 9 1.48 21.89 -2.98
CA LYS A 9 1.84 21.02 -1.85
C LYS A 9 2.22 21.81 -0.59
N VAL A 10 2.78 23.01 -0.72
CA VAL A 10 3.08 23.91 0.40
C VAL A 10 1.79 24.51 0.96
N ASN A 11 0.90 25.00 0.11
CA ASN A 11 -0.39 25.59 0.51
C ASN A 11 -1.31 24.58 1.19
N ASN A 12 -1.17 23.29 0.88
CA ASN A 12 -1.91 22.21 1.52
C ASN A 12 -1.17 21.55 2.70
N ASP A 13 -0.10 22.18 3.21
CA ASP A 13 0.75 21.68 4.32
C ASP A 13 1.34 20.27 4.11
N ILE A 14 1.41 19.80 2.85
CA ILE A 14 2.00 18.50 2.50
C ILE A 14 3.53 18.60 2.52
N LEU A 15 4.08 19.71 2.01
CA LEU A 15 5.50 20.05 2.03
C LEU A 15 5.74 21.29 2.89
N VAL A 16 6.55 21.16 3.93
CA VAL A 16 6.91 22.29 4.80
C VAL A 16 8.39 22.65 4.61
N PRO A 17 8.72 23.92 4.25
CA PRO A 17 10.10 24.38 4.17
C PRO A 17 10.87 24.08 5.45
N TYR A 18 12.05 23.48 5.33
CA TYR A 18 12.88 23.09 6.46
C TYR A 18 14.03 24.09 6.65
N THR A 19 14.09 24.73 7.82
CA THR A 19 14.99 25.86 8.10
C THR A 19 16.20 25.54 9.00
N LYS A 20 16.33 24.33 9.56
CA LYS A 20 17.50 23.98 10.41
C LYS A 20 18.72 23.57 9.57
N LEU A 21 19.91 23.95 10.03
CA LEU A 21 21.26 23.72 9.47
C LEU A 21 21.65 22.24 9.14
N TYR A 22 20.78 21.27 9.39
CA TYR A 22 21.02 19.86 9.03
C TYR A 22 20.68 19.58 7.56
N LYS A 23 21.73 19.61 6.71
CA LYS A 23 21.67 19.41 5.25
C LYS A 23 21.37 17.97 4.78
N LYS A 24 21.33 16.97 5.67
CA LYS A 24 21.16 15.55 5.26
C LYS A 24 19.71 15.28 4.85
N TYR A 25 19.51 14.99 3.56
CA TYR A 25 18.23 14.60 2.96
C TYR A 25 18.29 13.12 2.53
N ILE A 26 17.15 12.44 2.54
CA ILE A 26 17.07 11.01 2.21
C ILE A 26 16.85 10.74 0.70
N GLY A 27 16.59 11.79 -0.08
CA GLY A 27 16.43 11.70 -1.53
C GLY A 27 15.94 12.98 -2.22
N ILE A 28 15.78 12.91 -3.54
CA ILE A 28 15.29 13.98 -4.41
C ILE A 28 13.99 13.57 -5.10
N TYR A 29 13.14 14.53 -5.45
CA TYR A 29 12.02 14.26 -6.36
C TYR A 29 12.46 14.38 -7.81
N LYS A 30 12.11 13.37 -8.61
CA LYS A 30 12.14 13.39 -10.07
C LYS A 30 10.72 13.42 -10.60
N PHE A 31 10.42 14.34 -11.49
CA PHE A 31 9.07 14.55 -12.00
C PHE A 31 8.91 13.88 -13.36
N HIS A 32 7.76 13.23 -13.55
CA HIS A 32 7.37 12.58 -14.79
C HIS A 32 5.98 13.08 -15.20
N PRO A 33 5.72 13.31 -16.50
CA PRO A 33 4.37 13.58 -16.97
C PRO A 33 3.41 12.44 -16.59
N SER A 34 2.18 12.79 -16.22
CA SER A 34 1.09 11.84 -15.98
C SER A 34 -0.21 12.35 -16.61
N SER A 35 -1.21 11.48 -16.72
CA SER A 35 -2.55 11.87 -17.18
C SER A 35 -3.26 12.88 -16.27
N SER A 36 -2.71 13.15 -15.08
CA SER A 36 -3.19 14.13 -14.10
C SER A 36 -2.26 15.34 -13.96
N GLY A 37 -1.32 15.55 -14.89
CA GLY A 37 -0.30 16.60 -14.82
C GLY A 37 1.10 16.06 -14.55
N LEU A 38 1.57 16.17 -13.31
CA LEU A 38 2.91 15.75 -12.90
C LEU A 38 2.88 14.68 -11.80
N ARG A 39 3.74 13.66 -11.95
CA ARG A 39 3.98 12.63 -10.94
C ARG A 39 5.38 12.79 -10.35
N ALA A 40 5.45 13.03 -9.05
CA ALA A 40 6.70 13.12 -8.32
C ALA A 40 7.15 11.72 -7.85
N LEU A 41 8.33 11.28 -8.29
CA LEU A 41 8.98 10.03 -7.86
C LEU A 41 10.19 10.35 -6.99
N PHE A 42 10.19 9.81 -5.78
CA PHE A 42 11.25 9.96 -4.81
C PHE A 42 12.41 9.00 -5.13
N ILE A 43 13.61 9.56 -5.28
CA ILE A 43 14.85 8.83 -5.54
C ILE A 43 15.76 8.94 -4.32
N THR A 44 16.06 7.79 -3.69
CA THR A 44 16.93 7.72 -2.51
C THR A 44 18.40 7.67 -2.89
N ASN A 45 19.25 8.43 -2.20
CA ASN A 45 20.70 8.21 -2.19
C ASN A 45 20.98 7.12 -1.15
N LYS A 46 21.53 5.95 -1.53
CA LYS A 46 21.71 4.85 -0.56
C LYS A 46 23.16 4.35 -0.49
N GLU A 47 23.67 4.33 0.73
CA GLU A 47 24.83 3.53 1.16
C GLU A 47 24.38 2.08 1.46
N ASN A 48 25.30 1.11 1.34
CA ASN A 48 24.96 -0.33 1.35
C ASN A 48 24.35 -0.85 2.67
N GLU A 49 24.75 -0.32 3.83
CA GLU A 49 24.27 -0.81 5.13
C GLU A 49 22.85 -0.32 5.47
N GLU A 50 22.54 0.94 5.15
CA GLU A 50 21.21 1.51 5.32
C GLU A 50 20.17 0.77 4.45
N TYR A 51 20.58 0.33 3.25
CA TYR A 51 19.75 -0.50 2.39
C TYR A 51 19.31 -1.82 3.07
N PHE A 52 20.21 -2.50 3.78
CA PHE A 52 19.88 -3.75 4.47
C PHE A 52 18.89 -3.51 5.63
N HIS A 53 19.08 -2.46 6.43
CA HIS A 53 18.11 -2.12 7.47
C HIS A 53 16.73 -1.81 6.90
N MET A 54 16.67 -1.13 5.76
CA MET A 54 15.43 -0.89 5.05
C MET A 54 14.77 -2.20 4.58
N GLN A 55 15.56 -3.19 4.15
CA GLN A 55 15.06 -4.52 3.80
C GLN A 55 14.50 -5.26 5.03
N VAL A 56 15.13 -5.13 6.19
CA VAL A 56 14.59 -5.68 7.45
C VAL A 56 13.23 -5.07 7.77
N VAL A 57 13.10 -3.74 7.72
CA VAL A 57 11.82 -3.05 7.97
C VAL A 57 10.76 -3.47 6.95
N LEU A 58 11.12 -3.57 5.66
CA LEU A 58 10.19 -4.00 4.62
C LEU A 58 9.62 -5.40 4.92
N ARG A 59 10.51 -6.36 5.20
CA ARG A 59 10.11 -7.76 5.46
C ARG A 59 9.32 -7.89 6.75
N PHE A 60 9.65 -7.08 7.75
CA PHE A 60 8.90 -6.99 8.99
C PHE A 60 7.47 -6.51 8.73
N LEU A 61 7.29 -5.40 8.02
CA LEU A 61 5.97 -4.84 7.70
C LEU A 61 5.14 -5.80 6.82
N GLN A 62 5.78 -6.52 5.89
CA GLN A 62 5.11 -7.53 5.09
C GLN A 62 4.64 -8.72 5.93
N GLN A 63 5.47 -9.21 6.86
CA GLN A 63 5.07 -10.26 7.81
C GLN A 63 3.94 -9.79 8.73
N LEU A 64 4.01 -8.55 9.21
CA LEU A 64 2.97 -7.94 10.04
C LEU A 64 1.65 -7.83 9.25
N TYR A 65 1.68 -7.38 8.00
CA TYR A 65 0.53 -7.31 7.11
C TYR A 65 -0.17 -8.67 6.97
N ILE A 66 0.58 -9.73 6.61
CA ILE A 66 -0.02 -11.06 6.41
C ILE A 66 -0.51 -11.71 7.71
N THR A 67 -0.01 -11.24 8.85
CA THR A 67 -0.39 -11.78 10.17
C THR A 67 -1.70 -11.17 10.65
N TYR A 68 -1.86 -9.85 10.53
CA TYR A 68 -2.94 -9.13 11.20
C TYR A 68 -3.99 -8.52 10.26
N LEU A 69 -3.64 -8.28 9.00
CA LEU A 69 -4.50 -7.58 8.06
C LEU A 69 -5.13 -8.55 7.06
N ASP A 70 -4.32 -9.35 6.38
CA ASP A 70 -4.80 -10.20 5.28
C ASP A 70 -3.99 -11.49 5.18
N GLU A 71 -4.61 -12.59 5.61
CA GLU A 71 -3.97 -13.90 5.67
C GLU A 71 -3.68 -14.49 4.27
N ASP A 72 -4.43 -14.07 3.25
CA ASP A 72 -4.24 -14.51 1.86
C ASP A 72 -2.99 -13.89 1.23
N GLY A 73 -2.39 -12.92 1.92
CA GLY A 73 -1.13 -12.32 1.56
C GLY A 73 -1.27 -10.94 0.93
N ILE A 74 -0.15 -10.40 0.44
CA ILE A 74 -0.14 -9.10 -0.24
C ILE A 74 -0.96 -9.23 -1.54
N PRO A 75 -1.80 -8.23 -1.87
CA PRO A 75 -2.61 -8.25 -3.08
C PRO A 75 -1.81 -8.59 -4.33
N ASN A 76 -2.26 -9.61 -5.05
CA ASN A 76 -1.76 -10.02 -6.34
C ASN A 76 -2.90 -10.34 -7.32
N ILE A 77 -2.65 -10.02 -8.60
CA ILE A 77 -3.65 -10.11 -9.67
C ILE A 77 -4.13 -11.54 -9.89
N PHE A 78 -3.28 -12.55 -9.66
CA PHE A 78 -3.66 -13.95 -9.83
C PHE A 78 -4.78 -14.34 -8.85
N HIS A 79 -4.61 -14.01 -7.56
CA HIS A 79 -5.60 -14.27 -6.52
C HIS A 79 -6.90 -13.52 -6.79
N CYS A 80 -6.82 -12.25 -7.21
CA CYS A 80 -7.98 -11.46 -7.62
C CYS A 80 -8.81 -12.17 -8.70
N ARG A 81 -8.15 -12.64 -9.79
CA ARG A 81 -8.83 -13.38 -10.86
C ARG A 81 -9.51 -14.63 -10.35
N GLN A 82 -8.83 -15.37 -9.46
CA GLN A 82 -9.35 -16.61 -8.91
C GLN A 82 -10.60 -16.35 -8.05
N GLN A 83 -10.57 -15.34 -7.17
CA GLN A 83 -11.71 -14.96 -6.33
C GLN A 83 -12.91 -14.51 -7.17
N ILE A 84 -12.68 -13.68 -8.20
CA ILE A 84 -13.73 -13.24 -9.14
C ILE A 84 -14.37 -14.43 -9.85
N ALA A 85 -13.56 -15.33 -10.42
CA ALA A 85 -14.06 -16.50 -11.14
C ALA A 85 -14.89 -17.42 -10.22
N ASN A 86 -14.42 -17.63 -8.98
CA ASN A 86 -15.13 -18.46 -8.00
C ASN A 86 -16.48 -17.82 -7.60
N PHE A 87 -16.52 -16.51 -7.38
CA PHE A 87 -17.75 -15.79 -7.02
C PHE A 87 -18.76 -15.78 -8.17
N GLN A 88 -18.33 -15.53 -9.41
CA GLN A 88 -19.23 -15.60 -10.57
C GLN A 88 -19.82 -17.00 -10.74
N LYS A 89 -19.02 -18.05 -10.49
CA LYS A 89 -19.49 -19.43 -10.55
C LYS A 89 -20.49 -19.74 -9.43
N SER A 90 -20.26 -19.28 -8.21
CA SER A 90 -21.17 -19.53 -7.08
C SER A 90 -22.49 -18.79 -7.20
N LYS A 91 -22.53 -17.68 -7.93
CA LYS A 91 -23.71 -16.85 -8.17
C LYS A 91 -24.26 -16.97 -9.60
N SER A 92 -24.03 -18.12 -10.24
CA SER A 92 -24.47 -18.38 -11.61
C SER A 92 -25.97 -18.18 -11.76
N GLY A 93 -26.39 -17.32 -12.70
CA GLY A 93 -27.79 -16.99 -12.96
C GLY A 93 -28.30 -15.74 -12.22
N ASN A 94 -27.59 -15.26 -11.20
CA ASN A 94 -27.94 -14.01 -10.52
C ASN A 94 -27.44 -12.80 -11.31
N LYS A 95 -28.18 -11.69 -11.25
CA LYS A 95 -27.67 -10.39 -11.71
C LYS A 95 -26.53 -9.97 -10.78
N LEU A 96 -25.37 -9.69 -11.36
CA LEU A 96 -24.21 -9.20 -10.63
C LEU A 96 -24.04 -7.71 -10.85
N TYR A 97 -23.77 -6.99 -9.77
CA TYR A 97 -23.35 -5.61 -9.76
C TYR A 97 -21.84 -5.54 -9.57
N CYS A 98 -21.16 -4.72 -10.38
CA CYS A 98 -19.72 -4.55 -10.31
C CYS A 98 -19.37 -3.07 -10.26
N PHE A 99 -18.31 -2.77 -9.52
CA PHE A 99 -17.73 -1.45 -9.39
C PHE A 99 -16.22 -1.55 -9.57
N THR A 100 -15.65 -0.64 -10.35
CA THR A 100 -14.21 -0.34 -10.26
C THR A 100 -14.05 1.11 -9.90
N CYS A 101 -13.19 1.42 -8.93
CA CYS A 101 -12.87 2.79 -8.55
C CYS A 101 -11.37 2.94 -8.23
N ASP A 102 -10.90 4.18 -8.28
CA ASP A 102 -9.48 4.57 -8.13
C ASP A 102 -9.39 5.61 -7.03
N ILE A 103 -8.56 5.35 -6.02
CA ILE A 103 -8.28 6.31 -4.95
C ILE A 103 -7.42 7.44 -5.50
N GLN A 104 -7.91 8.67 -5.38
CA GLN A 104 -7.17 9.86 -5.79
C GLN A 104 -5.96 10.09 -4.87
N ASP A 105 -4.79 10.31 -5.48
CA ASP A 105 -3.50 10.52 -4.81
C ASP A 105 -3.27 9.53 -3.65
N ALA A 106 -3.44 8.22 -3.89
CA ALA A 106 -3.44 7.24 -2.82
C ALA A 106 -2.19 7.26 -1.92
N PHE A 107 -1.02 7.65 -2.44
CA PHE A 107 0.17 7.80 -1.59
C PHE A 107 0.15 9.12 -0.79
N GLY A 108 -0.28 10.23 -1.40
CA GLY A 108 -0.40 11.53 -0.75
C GLY A 108 -1.55 11.61 0.27
N SER A 109 -2.60 10.83 0.09
CA SER A 109 -3.80 10.83 0.94
C SER A 109 -3.58 10.20 2.32
N ILE A 110 -2.51 9.42 2.52
CA ILE A 110 -2.26 8.71 3.77
C ILE A 110 -2.05 9.68 4.95
N ILE A 111 -2.88 9.53 5.98
CA ILE A 111 -2.71 10.21 7.26
C ILE A 111 -1.57 9.52 8.05
N GLN A 112 -0.38 10.14 8.06
CA GLN A 112 0.84 9.57 8.67
C GLN A 112 0.66 9.11 10.12
N LYS A 113 0.00 9.92 10.95
CA LYS A 113 -0.26 9.59 12.36
C LYS A 113 -1.11 8.32 12.50
N LYS A 114 -2.22 8.25 11.77
CA LYS A 114 -3.11 7.09 11.75
C LYS A 114 -2.40 5.83 11.24
N LEU A 115 -1.63 5.93 10.15
CA LEU A 115 -0.77 4.83 9.66
C LEU A 115 0.18 4.32 10.75
N TYR A 116 0.88 5.23 11.43
CA TYR A 116 1.81 4.85 12.49
C TYR A 116 1.10 4.15 13.66
N ASP A 117 -0.06 4.67 14.08
CA ASP A 117 -0.84 4.11 15.19
C ASP A 117 -1.39 2.71 14.88
N ILE A 118 -1.80 2.46 13.64
CA ILE A 118 -2.16 1.12 13.14
C ILE A 118 -0.97 0.17 13.31
N ILE A 119 0.22 0.57 12.82
CA ILE A 119 1.41 -0.27 12.88
C ILE A 119 1.83 -0.54 14.34
N VAL A 120 1.83 0.48 15.19
CA VAL A 120 2.22 0.36 16.61
C VAL A 120 1.26 -0.54 17.37
N THR A 121 -0.04 -0.46 17.10
CA THR A 121 -1.04 -1.36 17.68
C THR A 121 -0.68 -2.83 17.46
N TYR A 122 -0.23 -3.20 16.27
CA TYR A 122 0.22 -4.55 15.99
C TYR A 122 1.61 -4.87 16.57
N CYS A 123 2.55 -3.92 16.53
CA CYS A 123 3.87 -4.09 17.15
C CYS A 123 3.80 -4.37 18.65
N ASN A 124 2.82 -3.76 19.36
CA ASN A 124 2.63 -3.96 20.79
C ASN A 124 2.23 -5.39 21.17
N GLN A 125 1.75 -6.18 20.22
CA GLN A 125 1.40 -7.57 20.44
C GLN A 125 2.62 -8.51 20.34
N LEU A 126 3.76 -8.03 19.81
CA LEU A 126 4.93 -8.84 19.48
C LEU A 126 5.88 -9.06 20.67
N GLU A 127 6.87 -9.93 20.47
CA GLU A 127 7.93 -10.18 21.43
C GLU A 127 8.88 -8.97 21.55
N LYS A 128 9.58 -8.83 22.69
CA LYS A 128 10.55 -7.73 22.92
C LYS A 128 11.73 -7.78 21.94
N TYR A 129 12.12 -8.99 21.54
CA TYR A 129 13.22 -9.24 20.62
C TYR A 129 12.75 -10.14 19.47
N LEU A 130 13.16 -9.79 18.25
CA LEU A 130 12.90 -10.53 17.03
C LEU A 130 14.22 -11.06 16.47
N ALA A 131 14.25 -12.34 16.10
CA ALA A 131 15.40 -12.92 15.43
C ALA A 131 15.34 -12.62 13.92
N VAL A 132 16.39 -12.03 13.37
CA VAL A 132 16.47 -11.63 11.97
C VAL A 132 17.53 -12.45 11.26
N ARG A 133 17.12 -13.19 10.23
CA ARG A 133 18.02 -14.01 9.41
C ARG A 133 18.25 -13.34 8.06
N LYS A 134 19.52 -13.25 7.63
CA LYS A 134 19.86 -12.80 6.28
C LYS A 134 19.44 -13.85 5.26
N VAL A 135 18.88 -13.38 4.15
CA VAL A 135 18.46 -14.19 3.00
C VAL A 135 19.13 -13.65 1.75
N ILE A 136 19.72 -14.54 0.95
CA ILE A 136 20.36 -14.20 -0.32
C ILE A 136 19.41 -14.60 -1.43
N VAL A 137 19.00 -13.64 -2.26
CA VAL A 137 18.15 -13.87 -3.42
C VAL A 137 19.00 -13.71 -4.69
N THR A 138 19.05 -14.75 -5.51
CA THR A 138 19.75 -14.71 -6.80
C THR A 138 18.79 -14.29 -7.89
N LYS A 139 19.03 -13.13 -8.52
CA LYS A 139 18.22 -12.66 -9.65
C LYS A 139 18.57 -13.42 -10.94
N PRO A 140 17.69 -13.41 -11.98
CA PRO A 140 17.96 -14.07 -13.26
C PRO A 140 19.28 -13.64 -13.93
N ASN A 141 19.67 -12.38 -13.73
CA ASN A 141 20.94 -11.83 -14.21
C ASN A 141 22.16 -12.16 -13.32
N LYS A 142 22.07 -13.22 -12.49
CA LYS A 142 23.08 -13.67 -11.52
C LYS A 142 23.47 -12.65 -10.44
N LYS A 143 22.85 -11.46 -10.39
CA LYS A 143 23.07 -10.49 -9.30
C LYS A 143 22.45 -11.01 -8.01
N LYS A 144 23.24 -11.02 -6.93
CA LYS A 144 22.77 -11.37 -5.59
C LYS A 144 22.20 -10.14 -4.89
N LEU A 145 21.05 -10.31 -4.24
CA LEU A 145 20.43 -9.31 -3.39
C LEU A 145 20.32 -9.86 -1.97
N ILE A 146 20.71 -9.06 -0.99
CA ILE A 146 20.58 -9.41 0.43
C ILE A 146 19.26 -8.81 0.94
N THR A 147 18.45 -9.66 1.55
CA THR A 147 17.22 -9.29 2.25
C THR A 147 17.17 -10.00 3.60
N ALA A 148 16.04 -9.93 4.30
CA ALA A 148 15.87 -10.48 5.64
C ALA A 148 14.63 -11.37 5.73
N LYS A 149 14.63 -12.27 6.70
CA LYS A 149 13.46 -12.99 7.20
C LYS A 149 13.39 -12.76 8.70
N ILE A 150 12.20 -12.38 9.19
CA ILE A 150 11.96 -12.19 10.60
C ILE A 150 11.44 -13.52 11.14
N LEU A 151 12.07 -14.02 12.19
CA LEU A 151 11.70 -15.22 12.91
C LEU A 151 11.04 -14.76 14.21
N SER A 152 9.77 -15.07 14.35
CA SER A 152 8.90 -14.74 15.48
C SER A 152 7.79 -15.78 15.52
N GLU A 153 7.35 -16.12 16.73
CA GLU A 153 6.24 -17.05 16.93
C GLU A 153 4.91 -16.37 16.63
N LYS A 154 4.87 -15.05 16.84
CA LYS A 154 3.67 -14.22 16.65
C LYS A 154 3.50 -13.68 15.24
N LEU A 155 4.53 -13.76 14.39
CA LEU A 155 4.46 -13.33 12.99
C LEU A 155 4.42 -14.52 12.03
N LYS A 156 3.44 -14.53 11.13
CA LYS A 156 3.41 -15.49 10.02
C LYS A 156 4.65 -15.35 9.16
N SER A 157 5.17 -16.49 8.75
CA SER A 157 6.36 -16.54 7.91
C SER A 157 6.00 -16.29 6.43
N MET A 158 6.78 -15.46 5.75
CA MET A 158 6.65 -15.30 4.30
C MET A 158 7.24 -16.51 3.56
N LYS A 159 6.57 -16.94 2.48
CA LYS A 159 7.11 -17.93 1.54
C LYS A 159 8.38 -17.36 0.87
N LEU A 160 9.48 -18.11 0.94
CA LEU A 160 10.70 -17.74 0.23
C LEU A 160 10.53 -17.98 -1.27
N SER A 161 11.10 -17.10 -2.09
CA SER A 161 11.20 -17.35 -3.53
C SER A 161 12.06 -18.59 -3.79
N LYS A 162 11.78 -19.35 -4.86
CA LYS A 162 12.60 -20.50 -5.30
C LYS A 162 14.08 -20.15 -5.51
N PHE A 163 14.40 -18.88 -5.75
CA PHE A 163 15.76 -18.37 -5.95
C PHE A 163 16.41 -17.80 -4.68
N ALA A 164 15.78 -17.99 -3.51
CA ALA A 164 16.29 -17.51 -2.23
C ALA A 164 16.95 -18.66 -1.46
N SER A 165 18.12 -18.38 -0.87
CA SER A 165 18.78 -19.26 0.08
C SER A 165 18.99 -18.55 1.42
N LEU A 166 18.84 -19.29 2.51
CA LEU A 166 19.14 -18.78 3.84
C LEU A 166 20.65 -18.64 4.01
N SER A 167 21.09 -17.54 4.63
CA SER A 167 22.49 -17.41 5.01
C SER A 167 22.87 -18.44 6.07
N ARG A 168 24.13 -18.91 6.00
CA ARG A 168 24.76 -19.75 7.02
C ARG A 168 25.03 -18.99 8.32
N GLU A 169 25.02 -17.66 8.28
CA GLU A 169 25.10 -16.81 9.47
C GLU A 169 23.95 -17.12 10.46
N LYS A 170 24.27 -17.14 11.76
CA LYS A 170 23.25 -17.25 12.82
C LYS A 170 22.30 -16.03 12.78
N PRO A 171 21.00 -16.21 13.07
CA PRO A 171 20.09 -15.08 13.20
C PRO A 171 20.60 -14.05 14.23
N LYS A 172 20.42 -12.77 13.94
CA LYS A 172 20.75 -11.68 14.85
C LYS A 172 19.50 -11.22 15.58
N LEU A 173 19.61 -10.96 16.88
CA LEU A 173 18.49 -10.43 17.67
C LEU A 173 18.38 -8.91 17.50
N PHE A 174 17.16 -8.44 17.25
CA PHE A 174 16.80 -7.04 17.18
C PHE A 174 15.71 -6.74 18.20
N LYS A 175 15.85 -5.65 18.96
CA LYS A 175 14.73 -5.12 19.75
C LYS A 175 13.61 -4.67 18.82
N THR A 176 12.37 -5.02 19.11
CA THR A 176 11.18 -4.58 18.34
C THR A 176 11.07 -3.05 18.35
N GLU A 177 11.47 -2.43 19.45
CA GLU A 177 11.60 -0.97 19.58
C GLU A 177 12.53 -0.37 18.52
N ASN A 178 13.66 -1.01 18.20
CA ASN A 178 14.61 -0.50 17.19
C ASN A 178 14.02 -0.51 15.78
N ILE A 179 13.09 -1.42 15.49
CA ILE A 179 12.36 -1.47 14.22
C ILE A 179 11.27 -0.40 14.22
N THR A 180 10.54 -0.25 15.33
CA THR A 180 9.49 0.76 15.49
C THR A 180 10.04 2.19 15.39
N ILE A 181 11.19 2.49 16.02
CA ILE A 181 11.89 3.78 15.87
C ILE A 181 12.28 4.05 14.42
N ARG A 182 12.69 3.02 13.66
CA ARG A 182 12.99 3.17 12.23
C ARG A 182 11.72 3.48 11.45
N ILE A 183 10.63 2.77 11.69
CA ILE A 183 9.32 3.02 11.06
C ILE A 183 8.87 4.45 11.36
N PHE A 184 8.98 4.91 12.61
CA PHE A 184 8.68 6.29 13.00
C PHE A 184 9.47 7.30 12.16
N LYS A 185 10.79 7.13 12.05
CA LYS A 185 11.64 8.01 11.23
C LYS A 185 11.23 7.99 9.75
N LEU A 186 10.88 6.81 9.24
CA LEU A 186 10.49 6.59 7.87
C LEU A 186 9.11 7.13 7.51
N ILE A 187 8.24 7.34 8.49
CA ILE A 187 6.93 7.98 8.28
C ILE A 187 7.06 9.49 8.48
N PHE A 188 7.58 9.94 9.63
CA PHE A 188 7.49 11.34 10.06
C PHE A 188 8.70 12.22 9.76
N ARG A 189 9.88 11.63 9.50
CA ARG A 189 11.14 12.40 9.31
C ARG A 189 11.61 12.40 7.86
N GLN A 190 10.68 12.20 6.94
CA GLN A 190 10.97 12.19 5.51
C GLN A 190 11.25 13.61 5.02
N LYS A 191 12.42 13.79 4.42
CA LYS A 191 12.87 15.06 3.86
C LYS A 191 13.23 14.89 2.41
N VAL A 192 12.79 15.82 1.58
CA VAL A 192 13.11 15.86 0.16
C VAL A 192 13.79 17.17 -0.18
N LYS A 193 14.77 17.10 -1.09
CA LYS A 193 15.37 18.30 -1.67
C LYS A 193 14.67 18.64 -2.97
N PHE A 194 14.29 19.90 -3.12
CA PHE A 194 13.65 20.48 -4.30
C PHE A 194 14.20 21.90 -4.54
N ASN A 195 14.64 22.22 -5.77
CA ASN A 195 15.23 23.51 -6.15
C ASN A 195 16.25 24.06 -5.11
N ASN A 196 17.17 23.21 -4.67
CA ASN A 196 18.16 23.51 -3.62
C ASN A 196 17.61 23.82 -2.22
N GLN A 197 16.30 23.76 -2.01
CA GLN A 197 15.66 23.89 -0.72
C GLN A 197 15.22 22.52 -0.17
N LEU A 198 15.22 22.38 1.16
CA LEU A 198 14.77 21.18 1.84
C LEU A 198 13.33 21.34 2.30
N TYR A 199 12.54 20.30 2.09
CA TYR A 199 11.15 20.22 2.53
C TYR A 199 10.95 18.97 3.38
N SER A 200 10.14 19.09 4.43
CA SER A 200 9.67 17.97 5.23
C SER A 200 8.31 17.51 4.69
N ILE A 201 8.12 16.20 4.54
CA ILE A 201 6.87 15.61 4.03
C ILE A 201 5.97 15.30 5.22
N LYS A 202 4.87 16.03 5.36
CA LYS A 202 3.98 15.99 6.54
C LYS A 202 2.68 15.21 6.31
N CYS A 203 2.30 15.02 5.06
CA CYS A 203 1.14 14.21 4.69
C CYS A 203 1.56 13.18 3.64
N GLY A 204 0.91 12.01 3.67
CA GLY A 204 1.19 10.92 2.76
C GLY A 204 2.51 10.21 3.01
N VAL A 205 2.83 9.30 2.08
CA VAL A 205 4.16 8.69 1.95
C VAL A 205 4.70 8.94 0.52
N PRO A 206 6.01 9.11 0.33
CA PRO A 206 6.56 9.50 -0.96
C PRO A 206 6.52 8.34 -1.95
N GLN A 207 6.00 8.58 -3.14
CA GLN A 207 6.05 7.57 -4.19
C GLN A 207 7.49 7.29 -4.62
N GLY A 208 7.86 6.03 -4.90
CA GLY A 208 9.23 5.65 -5.27
C GLY A 208 10.12 5.24 -4.09
N MET A 209 9.70 5.49 -2.85
CA MET A 209 10.37 4.89 -1.68
C MET A 209 10.02 3.41 -1.54
N MET A 210 11.03 2.61 -1.19
CA MET A 210 10.92 1.15 -1.11
C MET A 210 9.83 0.65 -0.15
N LEU A 211 9.53 1.41 0.91
CA LEU A 211 8.53 1.04 1.92
C LEU A 211 7.14 1.61 1.64
N SER A 212 7.02 2.63 0.78
CA SER A 212 5.74 3.27 0.51
C SER A 212 4.65 2.31 0.05
N PRO A 213 4.92 1.31 -0.81
CA PRO A 213 3.89 0.33 -1.20
C PRO A 213 3.32 -0.44 0.00
N ILE A 214 4.18 -1.01 0.87
CA ILE A 214 3.67 -1.79 2.02
C ILE A 214 3.00 -0.89 3.07
N LEU A 215 3.46 0.36 3.23
CA LEU A 215 2.80 1.33 4.11
C LEU A 215 1.40 1.69 3.60
N ALA A 216 1.26 1.90 2.29
CA ALA A 216 -0.04 2.12 1.66
C ALA A 216 -0.94 0.88 1.80
N ASP A 217 -0.40 -0.31 1.59
CA ASP A 217 -1.18 -1.55 1.76
C ASP A 217 -1.68 -1.73 3.19
N ILE A 218 -0.83 -1.47 4.20
CA ILE A 218 -1.26 -1.51 5.61
C ILE A 218 -2.39 -0.51 5.88
N TYR A 219 -2.23 0.74 5.42
CA TYR A 219 -3.22 1.79 5.64
C TYR A 219 -4.57 1.46 5.02
N TYR A 220 -4.56 1.09 3.74
CA TYR A 220 -5.79 0.86 2.99
C TYR A 220 -6.42 -0.49 3.27
N GLN A 221 -5.65 -1.52 3.62
CA GLN A 221 -6.24 -2.78 4.06
C GLN A 221 -6.92 -2.61 5.42
N TYR A 222 -6.31 -1.87 6.35
CA TYR A 222 -6.95 -1.54 7.62
C TYR A 222 -8.23 -0.73 7.39
N MET A 223 -8.19 0.28 6.51
CA MET A 223 -9.39 1.01 6.09
C MET A 223 -10.47 0.09 5.52
N CYS A 224 -10.12 -0.84 4.61
CA CYS A 224 -11.10 -1.75 4.03
C CYS A 224 -11.76 -2.63 5.09
N LYS A 225 -11.00 -3.13 6.06
CA LYS A 225 -11.57 -3.93 7.16
C LYS A 225 -12.52 -3.12 8.05
N GLU A 226 -12.21 -1.85 8.28
CA GLU A 226 -13.04 -0.98 9.14
C GLU A 226 -14.30 -0.49 8.42
N ILE A 227 -14.17 -0.08 7.16
CA ILE A 227 -15.26 0.58 6.40
C ILE A 227 -16.08 -0.41 5.59
N PHE A 228 -15.44 -1.46 5.08
CA PHE A 228 -16.05 -2.39 4.13
C PHE A 228 -16.21 -3.82 4.67
N SER A 229 -16.12 -4.03 5.99
CA SER A 229 -16.25 -5.39 6.60
C SER A 229 -17.49 -6.15 6.12
N GLU A 230 -18.65 -5.50 6.09
CA GLU A 230 -19.92 -6.07 5.60
C GLU A 230 -19.84 -6.52 4.13
N TYR A 231 -19.08 -5.80 3.30
CA TYR A 231 -18.94 -6.03 1.86
C TYR A 231 -17.84 -7.05 1.52
N MET A 232 -16.97 -7.36 2.49
CA MET A 232 -15.94 -8.40 2.37
C MET A 232 -16.47 -9.80 2.72
N ASN A 233 -17.76 -9.94 3.06
CA ASN A 233 -18.40 -11.23 3.23
C ASN A 233 -18.69 -11.89 1.87
N SER A 234 -18.01 -13.01 1.60
CA SER A 234 -18.10 -13.78 0.35
C SER A 234 -19.50 -14.33 0.04
N GLU A 235 -20.41 -14.33 1.02
CA GLU A 235 -21.81 -14.69 0.80
C GLU A 235 -22.53 -13.68 -0.10
N HIS A 236 -22.21 -12.38 0.03
CA HIS A 236 -22.93 -11.30 -0.65
C HIS A 236 -22.05 -10.49 -1.59
N GLY A 237 -20.72 -10.61 -1.51
CA GLY A 237 -19.85 -9.93 -2.45
C GLY A 237 -18.38 -10.25 -2.28
N ILE A 238 -17.58 -9.73 -3.20
CA ILE A 238 -16.13 -9.77 -3.13
C ILE A 238 -15.60 -8.36 -3.34
N LEU A 239 -14.75 -7.91 -2.41
CA LEU A 239 -14.01 -6.66 -2.54
C LEU A 239 -12.52 -6.99 -2.64
N TYR A 240 -11.88 -6.44 -3.66
CA TYR A 240 -10.46 -6.62 -3.90
C TYR A 240 -9.80 -5.27 -4.14
N ARG A 241 -8.67 -5.01 -3.47
CA ARG A 241 -7.87 -3.80 -3.67
C ARG A 241 -6.49 -4.16 -4.20
N TYR A 242 -6.02 -3.43 -5.20
CA TYR A 242 -4.65 -3.49 -5.67
C TYR A 242 -4.07 -2.07 -5.69
N VAL A 243 -3.27 -1.73 -4.68
CA VAL A 243 -2.75 -0.37 -4.47
C VAL A 243 -3.91 0.64 -4.35
N ASP A 244 -4.14 1.45 -5.37
CA ASP A 244 -5.13 2.52 -5.49
C ASP A 244 -6.42 2.07 -6.20
N ASP A 245 -6.37 0.97 -6.95
CA ASP A 245 -7.52 0.42 -7.65
C ASP A 245 -8.32 -0.52 -6.73
N ILE A 246 -9.64 -0.34 -6.67
CA ILE A 246 -10.58 -1.23 -5.98
C ILE A 246 -11.56 -1.80 -6.99
N ILE A 247 -11.87 -3.08 -6.83
CA ILE A 247 -13.00 -3.74 -7.47
C ILE A 247 -13.93 -4.32 -6.41
N TYR A 248 -15.23 -4.13 -6.59
CA TYR A 248 -16.28 -4.72 -5.77
C TYR A 248 -17.31 -5.40 -6.67
N ILE A 249 -17.70 -6.64 -6.35
CA ILE A 249 -18.74 -7.40 -7.07
C ILE A 249 -19.73 -7.96 -6.05
N THR A 250 -21.03 -7.82 -6.31
CA THR A 250 -22.10 -8.31 -5.43
C THR A 250 -23.31 -8.74 -6.24
N ASP A 251 -24.10 -9.70 -5.75
CA ASP A 251 -25.43 -10.04 -6.29
C ASP A 251 -26.57 -9.27 -5.59
N SER A 252 -26.24 -8.37 -4.66
CA SER A 252 -27.20 -7.59 -3.89
C SER A 252 -27.24 -6.13 -4.36
N GLU A 253 -28.39 -5.70 -4.89
CA GLU A 253 -28.58 -4.30 -5.30
C GLU A 253 -28.48 -3.34 -4.10
N TYR A 254 -28.94 -3.75 -2.92
CA TYR A 254 -28.82 -2.98 -1.70
C TYR A 254 -27.35 -2.65 -1.38
N HIS A 255 -26.48 -3.67 -1.37
CA HIS A 255 -25.05 -3.48 -1.11
C HIS A 255 -24.39 -2.67 -2.24
N ALA A 256 -24.79 -2.89 -3.49
CA ALA A 256 -24.30 -2.12 -4.63
C ALA A 256 -24.60 -0.62 -4.47
N ARG A 257 -25.83 -0.25 -4.09
CA ARG A 257 -26.22 1.15 -3.85
C ARG A 257 -25.46 1.74 -2.67
N LYS A 258 -25.34 1.02 -1.55
CA LYS A 258 -24.60 1.51 -0.38
C LYS A 258 -23.11 1.70 -0.69
N PHE A 259 -22.49 0.77 -1.40
CA PHE A 259 -21.11 0.91 -1.86
C PHE A 259 -20.93 2.15 -2.76
N PHE A 260 -21.87 2.39 -3.68
CA PHE A 260 -21.86 3.57 -4.54
C PHE A 260 -21.89 4.89 -3.75
N GLU A 261 -22.73 4.99 -2.72
CA GLU A 261 -22.80 6.17 -1.86
C GLU A 261 -21.50 6.40 -1.07
N ILE A 262 -20.86 5.33 -0.59
CA ILE A 262 -19.56 5.42 0.10
C ILE A 262 -18.49 5.96 -0.86
N ILE A 263 -18.34 5.39 -2.06
CA ILE A 263 -17.31 5.85 -3.00
C ILE A 263 -17.56 7.27 -3.51
N LYS A 264 -18.83 7.67 -3.65
CA LYS A 264 -19.20 9.04 -4.05
C LYS A 264 -18.88 10.05 -2.95
N SER A 265 -19.12 9.69 -1.69
CA SER A 265 -18.85 10.54 -0.52
C SER A 265 -17.36 10.57 -0.13
N GLY A 266 -16.60 9.56 -0.56
CA GLY A 266 -15.24 9.33 -0.07
C GLY A 266 -15.23 8.79 1.36
N ILE A 267 -14.04 8.71 1.95
CA ILE A 267 -13.85 8.23 3.33
C ILE A 267 -13.03 9.29 4.07
N PRO A 268 -13.68 10.35 4.61
CA PRO A 268 -12.99 11.49 5.23
C PRO A 268 -12.09 11.09 6.39
N SER A 269 -12.48 10.10 7.19
CA SER A 269 -11.70 9.58 8.33
C SER A 269 -10.37 8.93 7.93
N TYR A 270 -10.18 8.66 6.63
CA TYR A 270 -8.94 8.18 6.02
C TYR A 270 -8.39 9.14 4.96
N ASN A 271 -8.93 10.35 4.85
CA ASN A 271 -8.58 11.33 3.82
C ASN A 271 -8.63 10.75 2.39
N VAL A 272 -9.58 9.84 2.13
CA VAL A 272 -9.74 9.20 0.83
C VAL A 272 -10.83 9.89 0.04
N LYS A 273 -10.49 10.22 -1.20
CA LYS A 273 -11.43 10.58 -2.26
C LYS A 273 -11.23 9.60 -3.42
N PHE A 274 -12.31 9.27 -4.09
CA PHE A 274 -12.26 8.46 -5.31
C PHE A 274 -12.31 9.37 -6.53
N ASN A 275 -11.61 8.99 -7.59
CA ASN A 275 -11.64 9.72 -8.85
C ASN A 275 -12.99 9.49 -9.57
N PRO A 276 -13.88 10.50 -9.67
CA PRO A 276 -15.22 10.29 -10.22
C PRO A 276 -15.22 9.77 -11.66
N ASN A 277 -14.25 10.21 -12.47
CA ASN A 277 -14.12 9.82 -13.88
C ASN A 277 -13.61 8.39 -14.07
N LYS A 278 -13.11 7.75 -13.00
CA LYS A 278 -12.63 6.37 -13.01
C LYS A 278 -13.56 5.42 -12.26
N ILE A 279 -14.69 5.91 -11.77
CA ILE A 279 -15.75 5.03 -11.25
C ILE A 279 -16.47 4.41 -12.45
N LYS A 280 -16.50 3.08 -12.52
CA LYS A 280 -17.29 2.33 -13.51
C LYS A 280 -18.21 1.37 -12.79
N THR A 281 -19.46 1.29 -13.23
CA THR A 281 -20.45 0.38 -12.66
C THR A 281 -21.56 0.03 -13.65
N ASN A 282 -22.20 -1.14 -13.48
CA ASN A 282 -23.45 -1.51 -14.14
C ASN A 282 -24.70 -1.27 -13.27
N LEU A 283 -24.57 -0.63 -12.10
CA LEU A 283 -25.71 -0.41 -11.20
C LEU A 283 -26.91 0.29 -11.87
N PHE A 284 -26.63 1.21 -12.79
CA PHE A 284 -27.64 2.02 -13.47
C PHE A 284 -27.87 1.61 -14.93
N VAL A 285 -27.35 0.44 -15.33
CA VAL A 285 -27.41 -0.05 -16.72
C VAL A 285 -28.07 -1.43 -16.73
N ASN A 286 -29.01 -1.62 -17.65
CA ASN A 286 -29.72 -2.89 -17.83
C ASN A 286 -29.16 -3.73 -18.98
N GLU A 287 -28.33 -3.14 -19.83
CA GLU A 287 -27.67 -3.83 -20.94
C GLU A 287 -26.35 -4.51 -20.50
N PRO A 288 -25.91 -5.57 -21.19
CA PRO A 288 -24.64 -6.21 -20.90
C PRO A 288 -23.48 -5.24 -21.03
N ILE A 289 -22.57 -5.24 -20.05
CA ILE A 289 -21.37 -4.40 -20.09
C ILE A 289 -20.08 -5.16 -19.81
N ILE A 290 -18.99 -4.60 -20.30
CA ILE A 290 -17.64 -5.11 -20.06
C ILE A 290 -16.89 -4.13 -19.15
N ILE A 291 -16.57 -4.58 -17.94
CA ILE A 291 -15.72 -3.84 -17.01
C ILE A 291 -14.31 -4.45 -17.05
N THR A 292 -13.31 -3.57 -17.10
CA THR A 292 -11.90 -3.96 -17.05
C THR A 292 -11.24 -3.42 -15.78
N PHE A 293 -10.54 -4.28 -15.06
CA PHE A 293 -9.77 -3.95 -13.86
C PHE A 293 -8.28 -4.13 -14.12
N LEU A 294 -7.48 -3.11 -13.79
CA LEU A 294 -6.02 -3.05 -14.02
C LEU A 294 -5.59 -3.31 -15.48
N LYS A 295 -6.50 -3.15 -16.45
CA LYS A 295 -6.35 -3.59 -17.85
C LYS A 295 -5.93 -5.06 -18.02
N LYS A 296 -6.13 -5.87 -16.98
CA LYS A 296 -5.66 -7.25 -16.89
C LYS A 296 -6.79 -8.23 -16.64
N ILE A 297 -7.84 -7.80 -15.96
CA ILE A 297 -9.02 -8.62 -15.66
C ILE A 297 -10.20 -8.01 -16.41
N THR A 298 -10.91 -8.84 -17.17
CA THR A 298 -12.10 -8.44 -17.93
C THR A 298 -13.29 -9.21 -17.38
N ILE A 299 -14.35 -8.50 -17.03
CA ILE A 299 -15.56 -9.05 -16.44
C ILE A 299 -16.71 -8.68 -17.38
N LYS A 300 -17.45 -9.71 -17.80
CA LYS A 300 -18.68 -9.56 -18.59
C LYS A 300 -19.85 -9.75 -17.62
N LEU A 301 -20.78 -8.79 -17.62
CA LEU A 301 -21.94 -8.72 -16.73
C LEU A 301 -23.20 -8.50 -17.58
#